data_AF-A0AAW6EFP0-F1
#
_entry.id   AF-A0AAW6EFP0-F1
#
_cell.length_a   1.000
_cell.length_b   1.000
_cell.length_c   1.000
_cell.angle_alpha   90.00
_cell.angle_beta   90.00
_cell.angle_gamma   90.00
#
_symmetry.space_group_name_H-M   'P 1'
#
loop_
_entity.id
_entity.type
_entity.pdbx_description
1 polymer ?
#
loop_
_entity_poly.entity_id
_entity_poly.type
_entity_poly.pdbx_seq_one_letter_code
_entity_poly.pdbx_strand_id
1 'polypeptide(L)'
;MSAIFKFLFERATDPLGLPINAFYEYIILAVIGAVAYGIAYSKVGDMYHGSLISGRTEGSFFHWLIRLILFVGLWLLAYGAIQGYYFVTANWQIILMIAGSVAGAAMLCTLAVTAMRFFKKHRTVNGNA
;
A
#
# COMPACT_ATOMS: atom_id res chain seq x y z
N MET A 1 -12.83 -16.96 27.75
CA MET A 1 -11.60 -16.53 27.06
C MET A 1 -11.89 -15.57 25.89
N SER A 2 -12.82 -15.86 24.97
CA SER A 2 -13.09 -14.96 23.82
C SER A 2 -13.50 -13.52 24.18
N ALA A 3 -14.15 -13.29 25.33
CA ALA A 3 -14.64 -11.96 25.70
C ALA A 3 -13.51 -10.95 25.94
N ILE A 4 -12.41 -11.38 26.57
CA ILE A 4 -11.25 -10.51 26.83
C ILE A 4 -10.56 -10.13 25.52
N PHE A 5 -10.33 -11.10 24.63
CA PHE A 5 -9.71 -10.84 23.33
C PHE A 5 -10.60 -10.00 22.42
N LYS A 6 -11.92 -10.22 22.45
CA LYS A 6 -12.88 -9.36 21.77
C LYS A 6 -12.81 -7.93 22.29
N PHE A 7 -12.80 -7.74 23.61
CA PHE A 7 -12.66 -6.41 24.22
C PHE A 7 -11.35 -5.72 23.83
N LEU A 8 -10.22 -6.45 23.84
CA LEU A 8 -8.93 -5.90 23.43
C LEU A 8 -8.92 -5.53 21.94
N PHE A 9 -9.51 -6.38 21.09
CA PHE A 9 -9.64 -6.11 19.66
C PHE A 9 -10.48 -4.85 19.43
N GLU A 10 -11.68 -4.78 20.00
CA GLU A 10 -12.57 -3.61 19.89
C GLU A 10 -11.84 -2.36 20.39
N ARG A 11 -11.24 -2.39 21.58
CA ARG A 11 -10.47 -1.26 22.11
C ARG A 11 -9.34 -0.81 21.18
N ALA A 12 -8.67 -1.74 20.51
CA ALA A 12 -7.58 -1.43 19.58
C ALA A 12 -8.10 -0.90 18.23
N THR A 13 -9.27 -1.35 17.77
CA THR A 13 -9.83 -0.98 16.46
C THR A 13 -10.80 0.19 16.51
N ASP A 14 -11.42 0.47 17.67
CA ASP A 14 -12.32 1.61 17.89
C ASP A 14 -11.70 2.97 17.48
N PRO A 15 -10.42 3.27 17.76
CA PRO A 15 -9.82 4.54 17.32
C PRO A 15 -9.40 4.53 15.84
N LEU A 16 -9.45 3.39 15.13
CA LEU A 16 -8.96 3.25 13.75
C LEU A 16 -10.01 3.69 12.73
N GLY A 17 -10.33 4.98 12.73
CA GLY A 17 -11.18 5.60 11.72
C GLY A 17 -10.45 5.88 10.40
N LEU A 18 -11.22 6.20 9.35
CA LEU A 18 -10.72 6.68 8.07
C LEU A 18 -11.24 8.10 7.83
N PRO A 19 -10.41 9.05 7.37
CA PRO A 19 -10.79 10.45 7.21
C PRO A 19 -11.58 10.67 5.91
N ILE A 20 -12.75 10.03 5.81
CA ILE A 20 -13.65 10.06 4.66
C ILE A 20 -15.10 10.14 5.15
N ASN A 21 -16.06 10.09 4.23
CA ASN A 21 -17.46 10.04 4.59
C ASN A 21 -17.79 8.76 5.40
N ALA A 22 -18.55 8.95 6.48
CA ALA A 22 -18.87 7.90 7.46
C ALA A 22 -19.51 6.64 6.86
N PHE A 23 -20.34 6.76 5.80
CA PHE A 23 -20.94 5.59 5.15
C PHE A 23 -19.89 4.75 4.43
N TYR A 24 -18.98 5.39 3.69
CA TYR A 24 -17.89 4.69 3.01
C TYR A 24 -16.86 4.13 3.99
N GLU A 25 -16.54 4.88 5.04
CA GLU A 25 -15.69 4.42 6.14
C GLU A 25 -16.25 3.13 6.74
N TYR A 26 -17.54 3.14 7.11
CA TYR A 26 -18.21 1.97 7.68
C TYR A 26 -18.10 0.75 6.76
N ILE A 27 -18.34 0.93 5.45
CA ILE A 27 -18.23 -0.16 4.47
C ILE A 27 -16.80 -0.69 4.39
N ILE A 28 -15.80 0.19 4.29
CA ILE A 28 -14.39 -0.22 4.17
C ILE A 28 -13.95 -0.99 5.42
N LEU A 29 -14.25 -0.45 6.62
CA LEU A 29 -13.90 -1.11 7.88
C LEU A 29 -14.61 -2.45 8.05
N ALA A 30 -15.88 -2.55 7.62
CA ALA A 30 -16.63 -3.81 7.62
C ALA A 30 -15.99 -4.85 6.69
N VAL A 31 -15.59 -4.45 5.48
CA VAL A 31 -14.90 -5.33 4.52
C VAL A 31 -13.54 -5.78 5.07
N ILE A 32 -12.75 -4.87 5.61
CA ILE A 32 -11.46 -5.19 6.26
C ILE A 32 -11.68 -6.19 7.40
N GLY A 33 -12.68 -5.95 8.24
CA GLY A 33 -13.04 -6.84 9.35
C GLY A 33 -13.44 -8.24 8.89
N ALA A 34 -14.21 -8.34 7.81
CA ALA A 34 -14.64 -9.62 7.24
C ALA A 34 -13.47 -10.40 6.61
N VAL A 35 -12.60 -9.73 5.86
CA VAL A 35 -11.40 -10.33 5.26
C VAL A 35 -10.44 -10.80 6.34
N ALA A 36 -10.15 -9.97 7.33
CA ALA A 36 -9.28 -10.33 8.44
C ALA A 36 -9.83 -11.52 9.23
N TYR A 37 -11.15 -11.58 9.45
CA TYR A 37 -11.81 -12.71 10.11
C TYR A 37 -11.67 -14.00 9.29
N GLY A 38 -11.97 -13.96 7.99
CA GLY A 38 -11.90 -15.13 7.11
C GLY A 38 -10.49 -15.73 7.05
N ILE A 39 -9.47 -14.87 6.89
CA ILE A 39 -8.07 -15.32 6.87
C ILE A 39 -7.66 -15.88 8.24
N ALA A 40 -8.00 -15.19 9.33
CA ALA A 40 -7.68 -15.68 10.68
C ALA A 40 -8.35 -17.03 10.97
N TYR A 41 -9.58 -17.23 10.50
CA TYR A 41 -10.28 -18.50 10.64
C TYR A 41 -9.57 -19.62 9.88
N SER A 42 -9.23 -19.39 8.61
CA SER A 42 -8.49 -20.37 7.79
C SER A 42 -7.14 -20.72 8.40
N LYS A 43 -6.36 -19.72 8.83
CA LYS A 43 -5.02 -19.95 9.39
C LYS A 43 -5.04 -20.72 10.70
N VAL A 44 -5.98 -20.42 11.60
CA VAL A 44 -6.13 -21.20 12.83
C VAL A 44 -6.64 -22.60 12.52
N GLY A 45 -7.53 -22.76 11.52
CA GLY A 45 -7.94 -24.06 11.02
C GLY A 45 -6.74 -24.90 10.56
N ASP A 46 -5.85 -24.35 9.74
CA ASP A 46 -4.63 -25.04 9.29
C ASP A 46 -3.74 -25.48 10.47
N MET A 47 -3.63 -24.65 11.52
CA MET A 47 -2.85 -24.96 12.71
C MET A 47 -3.42 -26.13 13.53
N TYR A 48 -4.75 -26.29 13.55
CA TYR A 48 -5.40 -27.47 14.15
C TYR A 48 -5.12 -28.74 13.33
N HIS A 49 -5.20 -28.66 12.00
CA HIS A 49 -4.93 -29.82 11.13
C HIS A 49 -3.46 -30.25 11.15
N GLY A 50 -2.54 -29.30 11.33
CA GLY A 50 -1.11 -29.56 11.46
C GLY A 50 -0.66 -30.03 12.85
N SER A 51 -1.59 -30.26 13.80
CA SER A 51 -1.29 -30.58 15.20
C SER A 51 -0.39 -29.55 15.91
N LEU A 52 -0.32 -28.31 15.40
CA LEU A 52 0.43 -27.20 16.00
C LEU A 52 -0.28 -26.65 17.23
N ILE A 53 -1.61 -26.79 17.27
CA ILE A 53 -2.47 -26.35 18.35
C ILE A 53 -3.43 -27.49 18.69
N SER A 54 -3.59 -27.77 19.98
CA SER A 54 -4.57 -28.76 20.48
C SER A 54 -5.57 -28.14 21.45
N GLY A 55 -5.24 -27.00 22.07
CA GLY A 55 -6.08 -26.34 23.04
C GLY A 55 -7.13 -25.40 22.43
N ARG A 56 -8.33 -25.35 23.03
CA ARG A 56 -9.37 -24.36 22.71
C ARG A 56 -8.92 -22.93 23.01
N THR A 57 -8.14 -22.73 24.07
CA THR A 57 -7.61 -21.41 24.46
C THR A 57 -6.57 -20.89 23.47
N GLU A 58 -5.68 -21.77 23.03
CA GLU A 58 -4.63 -21.47 22.05
C GLU A 58 -5.23 -21.04 20.71
N GLY A 59 -6.18 -21.82 20.17
CA GLY A 59 -6.84 -21.46 18.92
C GLY A 59 -7.61 -20.13 19.00
N SER A 60 -8.27 -19.86 20.14
CA SER A 60 -8.91 -18.56 20.35
C SER A 60 -7.89 -17.43 20.36
N PHE A 61 -6.75 -17.58 21.05
CA PHE A 61 -5.71 -16.55 21.10
C PHE A 61 -5.15 -16.25 19.70
N PHE A 62 -4.73 -17.28 18.96
CA PHE A 62 -4.17 -17.09 17.62
C PHE A 62 -5.21 -16.51 16.64
N HIS A 63 -6.48 -16.88 16.76
CA HIS A 63 -7.54 -16.31 15.91
C HIS A 63 -7.64 -14.80 16.11
N TRP A 64 -7.74 -14.34 17.36
CA TRP A 64 -7.84 -12.92 17.66
C TRP A 64 -6.55 -12.15 17.34
N LEU A 65 -5.38 -12.74 17.57
CA LEU A 65 -4.09 -12.13 17.25
C LEU A 65 -3.89 -11.93 15.75
N ILE A 66 -4.10 -12.99 14.94
CA ILE A 66 -3.96 -12.92 13.48
C ILE A 66 -4.98 -11.92 12.92
N ARG A 67 -6.23 -11.97 13.41
CA ARG A 67 -7.28 -11.04 13.00
C ARG A 67 -6.89 -9.59 13.29
N LEU A 68 -6.31 -9.29 14.46
CA LEU A 68 -5.87 -7.94 14.82
C LEU A 68 -4.75 -7.45 13.91
N ILE A 69 -3.71 -8.25 13.69
CA ILE A 69 -2.58 -7.88 12.83
C ILE A 69 -3.06 -7.60 11.40
N LEU A 70 -3.91 -8.48 10.85
CA LEU A 70 -4.45 -8.30 9.50
C LEU A 70 -5.36 -7.08 9.40
N PHE A 71 -6.20 -6.83 10.41
CA PHE A 71 -7.06 -5.66 10.45
C PHE A 71 -6.22 -4.38 10.42
N VAL A 72 -5.22 -4.27 11.30
CA VAL A 72 -4.33 -3.09 11.36
C VAL A 72 -3.55 -2.93 10.06
N GLY A 73 -3.02 -4.02 9.49
CA GLY A 73 -2.29 -3.97 8.23
C GLY A 73 -3.15 -3.50 7.04
N LEU A 74 -4.34 -4.06 6.89
CA LEU A 74 -5.29 -3.64 5.86
C LEU A 74 -5.81 -2.21 6.08
N TRP A 75 -6.04 -1.82 7.34
CA TRP A 75 -6.40 -0.46 7.69
C TRP A 75 -5.29 0.53 7.33
N LEU A 76 -4.03 0.22 7.63
CA LEU A 76 -2.88 1.06 7.25
C LEU A 76 -2.79 1.23 5.73
N LEU A 77 -3.04 0.16 4.97
CA LEU A 77 -3.08 0.23 3.50
C LEU A 77 -4.23 1.14 3.02
N ALA A 78 -5.43 0.98 3.57
CA ALA A 78 -6.58 1.81 3.22
C ALA A 78 -6.35 3.28 3.59
N TYR A 79 -5.91 3.56 4.82
CA TYR A 79 -5.58 4.90 5.30
C TYR A 79 -4.48 5.53 4.45
N GLY A 80 -3.40 4.79 4.18
CA GLY A 80 -2.29 5.23 3.34
C GLY A 80 -2.73 5.54 1.91
N ALA A 81 -3.62 4.73 1.32
CA ALA A 81 -4.17 4.99 0.00
C ALA A 81 -5.03 6.26 -0.04
N ILE A 82 -5.87 6.48 0.98
CA ILE A 82 -6.68 7.70 1.11
C ILE A 82 -5.78 8.93 1.26
N GLN A 83 -4.79 8.87 2.14
CA GLN A 83 -3.84 9.97 2.31
C GLN A 83 -3.02 10.22 1.04
N GLY A 84 -2.58 9.16 0.36
CA GLY A 84 -1.89 9.26 -0.92
C GLY A 84 -2.75 9.94 -1.98
N TYR A 85 -4.04 9.59 -2.07
CA TYR A 85 -4.98 10.25 -2.96
C TYR A 85 -5.11 11.75 -2.65
N TYR A 86 -5.32 12.12 -1.38
CA TYR A 86 -5.37 13.54 -0.99
C TYR A 86 -4.05 14.27 -1.26
N PHE A 87 -2.91 13.63 -1.02
CA PHE A 87 -1.59 14.20 -1.30
C PHE A 87 -1.41 14.46 -2.80
N VAL A 88 -1.74 13.48 -3.65
CA VAL A 88 -1.60 13.61 -5.11
C VAL A 88 -2.54 14.69 -5.64
N THR A 89 -3.80 14.68 -5.22
CA THR A 89 -4.78 15.69 -5.68
C THR A 89 -4.43 17.10 -5.21
N ALA A 90 -3.93 17.26 -3.97
CA ALA A 90 -3.50 18.56 -3.46
C ALA A 90 -2.21 19.08 -4.14
N ASN A 91 -1.30 18.18 -4.54
CA ASN A 91 0.01 18.55 -5.08
C ASN A 91 0.16 18.25 -6.58
N TRP A 92 -0.94 18.03 -7.31
CA TRP A 92 -0.91 17.54 -8.68
C TRP A 92 -0.09 18.44 -9.62
N GLN A 93 -0.16 19.76 -9.45
CA GLN A 93 0.63 20.73 -10.21
C GLN A 93 2.13 20.57 -9.96
N ILE A 94 2.54 20.47 -8.70
CA ILE A 94 3.96 20.30 -8.32
C ILE A 94 4.48 18.98 -8.88
N ILE A 95 3.70 17.91 -8.78
CA ILE A 95 4.04 16.59 -9.31
C ILE A 95 4.26 16.66 -10.83
N LEU A 96 3.35 17.32 -11.56
CA LEU A 96 3.50 17.52 -13.01
C LEU A 96 4.71 18.38 -13.37
N MET A 97 5.00 19.43 -12.60
CA MET A 97 6.18 20.27 -12.84
C MET A 97 7.48 19.49 -12.65
N ILE A 98 7.59 18.67 -11.60
CA ILE A 98 8.76 17.82 -11.37
C ILE A 98 8.89 16.78 -12.49
N ALA A 99 7.81 16.06 -12.81
CA ALA A 99 7.82 15.05 -13.87
C ALA A 99 8.17 15.66 -15.24
N GLY A 100 7.57 16.81 -15.57
CA GLY A 100 7.84 17.56 -16.79
C GLY A 100 9.27 18.07 -16.85
N SER A 101 9.83 18.55 -15.74
CA SER A 101 11.22 19.01 -15.67
C SER A 101 12.21 17.87 -15.90
N VAL A 102 11.98 16.71 -15.30
CA VAL A 102 12.82 15.52 -15.49
C VAL A 102 12.76 15.03 -16.95
N ALA A 103 11.55 14.95 -17.51
CA ALA A 103 11.36 14.56 -18.90
C ALA A 103 12.00 15.56 -19.87
N GLY A 104 11.83 16.86 -19.63
CA GLY A 104 12.42 17.94 -20.42
C GLY A 104 13.94 17.92 -20.38
N ALA A 105 14.55 17.73 -19.21
CA ALA A 105 15.99 17.61 -19.06
C ALA A 105 16.54 16.39 -19.82
N ALA A 106 15.89 15.22 -19.70
CA ALA A 106 16.28 14.03 -20.43
C ALA A 106 16.20 14.24 -21.95
N MET A 107 15.13 14.89 -22.43
CA MET A 107 14.97 15.23 -23.85
C MET A 107 16.09 16.16 -24.33
N LEU A 108 16.40 17.23 -23.60
CA LEU A 108 17.50 18.14 -23.95
C LEU A 108 18.85 17.42 -24.00
N CYS A 109 19.15 16.53 -23.04
CA CYS A 109 20.39 15.75 -23.04
C CYS A 109 20.49 14.84 -24.27
N THR A 110 19.40 14.15 -24.64
CA THR A 110 19.40 13.26 -25.82
C THR A 110 19.56 14.04 -27.12
N LEU A 111 18.91 15.20 -27.24
CA LEU A 111 19.09 16.12 -28.38
C LEU A 111 20.52 16.63 -28.49
N ALA A 112 21.13 17.05 -27.37
CA ALA A 112 22.52 17.50 -27.37
C ALA A 112 23.48 16.38 -27.83
N VAL A 113 23.31 15.16 -27.34
CA VAL A 113 24.15 14.01 -27.73
C VAL A 113 23.99 13.65 -29.20
N THR A 114 22.75 13.63 -29.70
CA THR A 114 22.47 13.32 -31.11
C THR A 114 23.02 14.39 -32.05
N ALA A 115 22.85 15.68 -31.70
CA ALA A 115 23.44 16.79 -32.43
C ALA A 115 24.98 16.69 -32.48
N MET A 116 25.64 16.45 -31.34
CA MET A 116 27.10 16.26 -31.29
C MET A 116 27.58 15.11 -32.18
N ARG A 117 26.86 13.98 -32.17
CA ARG A 117 27.17 12.83 -33.05
C ARG A 117 27.01 13.19 -34.53
N PHE A 118 25.96 13.93 -34.87
CA PHE A 118 25.71 14.38 -36.24
C PHE A 118 26.81 15.34 -36.74
N PHE A 119 27.16 16.35 -35.92
CA PHE A 119 28.25 17.27 -36.25
C PHE A 119 29.59 16.56 -36.39
N LYS A 120 29.92 15.61 -35.49
CA LYS A 120 31.14 14.81 -35.61
C LYS A 120 31.19 14.04 -36.92
N LYS A 121 30.08 13.37 -37.30
CA LYS A 121 29.96 12.65 -38.57
C LYS A 121 30.16 13.58 -39.77
N HIS A 122 29.54 14.76 -39.76
CA HIS A 122 29.66 15.71 -40.86
C HIS A 122 31.07 16.29 -40.99
N ARG A 123 31.77 16.55 -39.88
CA ARG A 123 33.18 16.99 -39.92
C ARG A 123 34.12 15.89 -40.41
N THR A 124 33.90 14.63 -40.05
CA THR A 124 34.71 13.52 -40.56
C THR A 124 34.55 13.29 -42.06
N VAL A 125 33.37 13.59 -42.62
CA VAL A 125 33.14 13.47 -44.08
C VAL A 125 33.82 14.62 -44.84
N ASN A 126 33.70 15.87 -44.37
CA ASN A 126 34.32 17.03 -45.03
C ASN A 126 35.83 17.15 -44.82
N GLY A 127 36.41 16.58 -43.76
CA GLY A 127 37.86 16.61 -43.52
C GLY A 127 38.66 15.54 -44.27
N ASN A 128 37.98 14.58 -44.89
CA ASN A 128 38.59 13.51 -45.70
C ASN A 128 38.42 13.75 -47.21
N ALA A 129 37.95 14.93 -47.62
CA ALA A 129 37.89 15.42 -49.00
C ALA A 129 38.99 16.46 -49.21
#